data_AF-A0A0Q8E608-F1
#
_entry.id   AF-A0A0Q8E608-F1
#
_cell.length_a   1.000
_cell.length_b   1.000
_cell.length_c   1.000
_cell.angle_alpha   90.00
_cell.angle_beta   90.00
_cell.angle_gamma   90.00
#
_symmetry.space_group_name_H-M   'P 1'
#
loop_
_entity.id
_entity.type
_entity.pdbx_description
1 polymer ?
#
loop_
_entity_poly.entity_id
_entity_poly.type
_entity_poly.pdbx_seq_one_letter_code
_entity_poly.pdbx_strand_id
1 'polypeptide(L)'
;MTDPDDRFGMPDSAFRAARESHGLNSPVIRAGMYVPTRHEVATLPATRLSSIVIDWMWESPSELIPDNTQIAELRAILARRPDVGSPDIGQLIVACDDYLKV
;
A
#
# COMPACT_ATOMS: atom_id res chain seq x y z
N MET A 1 -1.11 -19.89 5.86
CA MET A 1 -1.47 -18.64 6.58
C MET A 1 -0.48 -17.60 6.12
N THR A 2 -0.94 -16.52 5.51
CA THR A 2 -0.07 -15.43 5.08
C THR A 2 0.36 -14.62 6.30
N ASP A 3 1.62 -14.23 6.38
CA ASP A 3 2.17 -13.49 7.51
C ASP A 3 1.50 -12.09 7.61
N PRO A 4 0.90 -11.73 8.77
CA PRO A 4 0.27 -10.42 8.94
C PRO A 4 1.26 -9.25 8.89
N ASP A 5 2.52 -9.47 9.25
CA ASP A 5 3.56 -8.43 9.24
C ASP A 5 4.30 -8.36 7.90
N ASP A 6 3.97 -9.24 6.95
CA ASP A 6 4.50 -9.19 5.59
C ASP A 6 3.85 -8.06 4.78
N ARG A 7 4.66 -7.43 3.93
CA ARG A 7 4.33 -6.29 3.06
C ARG A 7 3.93 -6.79 1.68
N PHE A 8 2.94 -7.69 1.65
CA PHE A 8 2.44 -8.28 0.42
C PHE A 8 3.52 -8.98 -0.43
N GLY A 9 4.50 -9.63 0.20
CA GLY A 9 5.60 -10.32 -0.46
C GLY A 9 6.66 -9.40 -1.06
N MET A 10 6.60 -8.09 -0.80
CA MET A 10 7.60 -7.13 -1.26
C MET A 10 8.97 -7.45 -0.65
N PRO A 11 10.01 -7.74 -1.45
CA PRO A 11 11.29 -8.19 -0.91
C PRO A 11 12.08 -7.03 -0.29
N ASP A 12 12.84 -7.30 0.77
CA ASP A 12 13.72 -6.30 1.41
C ASP A 12 14.69 -5.63 0.42
N SER A 13 15.11 -6.35 -0.62
CA SER A 13 15.96 -5.81 -1.68
C SER A 13 15.31 -4.66 -2.45
N ALA A 14 13.98 -4.68 -2.61
CA ALA A 14 13.24 -3.60 -3.28
C ALA A 14 13.27 -2.32 -2.43
N PHE A 15 13.06 -2.42 -1.12
CA PHE A 15 13.17 -1.28 -0.20
C PHE A 15 14.57 -0.70 -0.17
N ARG A 16 15.61 -1.56 -0.18
CA ARG A 16 17.00 -1.11 -0.26
C ARG A 16 17.26 -0.37 -1.58
N ALA A 17 16.84 -0.94 -2.71
CA ALA A 17 17.01 -0.32 -4.02
C ALA A 17 16.29 1.04 -4.10
N ALA A 18 15.02 1.11 -3.67
CA ALA A 18 14.27 2.36 -3.60
C ALA A 18 14.99 3.41 -2.74
N ARG A 19 15.55 3.02 -1.59
CA ARG A 19 16.30 3.92 -0.70
C ARG A 19 17.61 4.40 -1.35
N GLU A 20 18.31 3.53 -2.06
CA GLU A 20 19.55 3.88 -2.76
C GLU A 20 19.29 4.82 -3.94
N SER A 21 18.27 4.54 -4.74
CA SER A 21 17.86 5.34 -5.91
C SER A 21 17.24 6.69 -5.53
N HIS A 22 16.43 6.73 -4.47
CA HIS A 22 15.53 7.87 -4.19
C HIS A 22 15.64 8.44 -2.78
N GLY A 23 16.34 7.78 -1.85
CA GLY A 23 16.36 8.16 -0.43
C GLY A 23 17.66 8.77 0.08
N LEU A 24 18.83 8.33 -0.40
CA LEU A 24 20.12 8.71 0.21
C LEU A 24 20.57 10.14 -0.11
N ASN A 25 20.26 10.66 -1.30
CA ASN A 25 20.69 11.99 -1.77
C ASN A 25 19.57 12.79 -2.44
N SER A 26 18.30 12.44 -2.18
CA SER A 26 17.18 13.18 -2.78
C SER A 26 17.00 14.52 -2.08
N PRO A 27 17.02 15.65 -2.81
CA PRO A 27 16.72 16.96 -2.24
C PRO A 27 15.22 17.15 -1.93
N VAL A 28 14.39 16.17 -2.28
CA VAL A 28 12.93 16.19 -2.09
C VAL A 28 12.46 14.98 -1.30
N ILE A 29 11.42 15.17 -0.49
CA ILE A 29 10.71 14.08 0.19
C ILE A 29 9.94 13.29 -0.87
N ARG A 30 10.16 11.97 -0.93
CA ARG A 30 9.49 11.06 -1.87
C ARG A 30 8.32 10.34 -1.17
N ALA A 31 7.11 10.51 -1.70
CA ALA A 31 5.95 9.70 -1.32
C ALA A 31 6.10 8.26 -1.87
N GLY A 32 5.26 7.33 -1.39
CA GLY A 32 5.22 5.95 -1.89
C GLY A 32 6.44 5.08 -1.53
N MET A 33 7.34 5.57 -0.67
CA MET A 33 8.52 4.83 -0.19
C MET A 33 8.19 3.75 0.85
N TYR A 34 6.93 3.67 1.27
CA TYR A 34 6.49 2.80 2.34
C TYR A 34 5.33 1.93 1.85
N VAL A 35 5.47 0.62 2.08
CA VAL A 35 4.45 -0.38 1.77
C VAL A 35 3.83 -0.84 3.09
N PRO A 36 2.48 -0.79 3.22
CA PRO A 36 1.82 -1.24 4.43
C PRO A 36 1.95 -2.76 4.60
N THR A 37 1.99 -3.21 5.85
CA THR A 37 1.78 -4.63 6.20
C THR A 37 0.30 -5.01 6.09
N ARG A 38 0.02 -6.30 5.98
CA ARG A 38 -1.38 -6.80 6.01
C ARG A 38 -2.08 -6.45 7.31
N HIS A 39 -1.36 -6.47 8.43
CA HIS A 39 -1.86 -6.06 9.74
C HIS A 39 -2.29 -4.59 9.72
N GLU A 40 -1.44 -3.70 9.21
CA GLU A 40 -1.76 -2.26 9.12
C GLU A 40 -2.97 -2.00 8.23
N VAL A 41 -3.10 -2.69 7.10
CA VAL A 41 -4.30 -2.60 6.26
C VAL A 41 -5.55 -3.05 7.03
N ALA A 42 -5.45 -4.03 7.92
CA ALA A 42 -6.59 -4.51 8.70
C ALA A 42 -6.95 -3.61 9.90
N THR A 43 -5.99 -2.90 10.49
CA THR A 43 -6.16 -2.28 11.82
C THR A 43 -5.96 -0.77 11.87
N LEU A 44 -5.21 -0.17 10.94
CA LEU A 44 -4.97 1.27 10.98
C LEU A 44 -6.27 2.07 10.80
N PRO A 45 -6.40 3.24 11.44
CA PRO A 45 -7.50 4.17 11.16
C PRO A 45 -7.53 4.53 9.68
N ALA A 46 -8.74 4.58 9.10
CA ALA A 46 -8.93 4.80 7.67
C ALA A 46 -8.19 6.04 7.16
N THR A 47 -8.18 7.15 7.91
CA THR A 47 -7.49 8.39 7.52
C THR A 47 -5.98 8.22 7.33
N ARG A 48 -5.30 7.46 8.21
CA ARG A 48 -3.87 7.16 8.05
C ARG A 48 -3.62 6.15 6.95
N LEU A 49 -4.47 5.12 6.88
CA LEU A 49 -4.36 4.07 5.90
C LEU A 49 -4.52 4.63 4.48
N SER A 50 -5.43 5.59 4.27
CA SER A 50 -5.68 6.17 2.96
C SER A 50 -4.44 6.82 2.37
N SER A 51 -3.74 7.67 3.12
CA SER A 51 -2.51 8.31 2.63
C SER A 51 -1.46 7.26 2.25
N ILE A 52 -1.25 6.24 3.08
CA ILE A 52 -0.28 5.18 2.82
C ILE A 52 -0.61 4.41 1.54
N VAL A 53 -1.86 3.98 1.38
CA VAL A 53 -2.28 3.12 0.26
C VAL A 53 -2.32 3.91 -1.05
N ILE A 54 -2.78 5.17 -1.02
CA ILE A 54 -2.79 6.04 -2.20
C ILE A 54 -1.37 6.35 -2.66
N ASP A 55 -0.48 6.73 -1.72
CA ASP A 55 0.92 6.97 -2.03
C ASP A 55 1.59 5.71 -2.60
N TRP A 56 1.28 4.54 -2.04
CA TRP A 56 1.82 3.27 -2.53
C TRP A 56 1.30 2.92 -3.93
N MET A 57 0.03 3.14 -4.24
CA MET A 57 -0.52 2.84 -5.56
C MET A 57 0.00 3.78 -6.66
N TRP A 58 0.07 5.09 -6.39
CA TRP A 58 0.21 6.08 -7.45
C TRP A 58 1.55 6.82 -7.46
N GLU A 59 2.22 6.91 -6.31
CA GLU A 59 3.43 7.71 -6.14
C GLU A 59 4.69 6.87 -5.90
N SER A 60 4.53 5.54 -5.82
CA SER A 60 5.64 4.63 -5.56
C SER A 60 6.76 4.75 -6.60
N PRO A 61 8.03 4.69 -6.16
CA PRO A 61 9.14 4.47 -7.07
C PRO A 61 8.99 3.10 -7.76
N SER A 62 9.62 2.94 -8.92
CA SER A 62 9.54 1.73 -9.76
C SER A 62 9.76 0.42 -9.02
N GLU A 63 10.62 0.44 -8.00
CA GLU A 63 11.01 -0.69 -7.19
C GLU A 63 9.91 -1.16 -6.24
N LEU A 64 8.95 -0.27 -5.91
CA LEU A 64 7.88 -0.52 -4.94
C LEU A 64 6.48 -0.43 -5.55
N ILE A 65 6.37 -0.23 -6.88
CA ILE A 65 5.06 -0.22 -7.55
C ILE A 65 4.35 -1.55 -7.26
N PRO A 66 3.13 -1.53 -6.71
CA PRO A 66 2.41 -2.75 -6.43
C PRO A 66 1.99 -3.46 -7.72
N ASP A 67 1.95 -4.79 -7.69
CA ASP A 67 1.28 -5.56 -8.73
C ASP A 67 -0.22 -5.77 -8.44
N ASN A 68 -0.95 -6.25 -9.44
CA ASN A 68 -2.38 -6.48 -9.32
C ASN A 68 -2.74 -7.57 -8.30
N THR A 69 -1.84 -8.52 -8.01
CA THR A 69 -2.06 -9.53 -6.96
C THR A 69 -2.01 -8.87 -5.58
N GLN A 70 -1.02 -8.01 -5.35
CA GLN A 70 -0.86 -7.28 -4.11
C GLN A 70 -2.05 -6.35 -3.83
N ILE A 71 -2.53 -5.61 -4.84
CA ILE A 71 -3.71 -4.74 -4.68
C ILE A 71 -5.00 -5.54 -4.51
N ALA A 72 -5.15 -6.68 -5.20
CA ALA A 72 -6.30 -7.56 -4.99
C ALA A 72 -6.34 -8.12 -3.56
N GLU A 73 -5.18 -8.51 -3.00
CA GLU A 73 -5.08 -8.94 -1.60
C GLU A 73 -5.40 -7.80 -0.63
N LEU A 74 -4.84 -6.60 -0.85
CA LEU A 74 -5.12 -5.42 -0.03
C LEU A 74 -6.62 -5.11 -0.01
N ARG A 75 -7.27 -5.08 -1.18
CA ARG A 75 -8.71 -4.88 -1.31
C ARG A 75 -9.51 -5.94 -0.57
N ALA A 76 -9.09 -7.20 -0.63
CA ALA A 76 -9.74 -8.30 0.08
C ALA A 76 -9.65 -8.15 1.61
N ILE A 77 -8.57 -7.57 2.14
CA ILE A 77 -8.43 -7.25 3.57
C ILE A 77 -9.37 -6.09 3.93
N LEU A 78 -9.38 -5.01 3.15
CA LEU A 78 -10.28 -3.86 3.37
C LEU A 78 -11.76 -4.29 3.44
N ALA A 79 -12.18 -5.18 2.52
CA ALA A 79 -13.55 -5.70 2.46
C ALA A 79 -13.97 -6.52 3.70
N ARG A 80 -13.02 -6.97 4.53
CA ARG A 80 -13.27 -7.76 5.75
C ARG A 80 -13.16 -6.93 7.02
N ARG A 81 -12.82 -5.65 6.92
CA ARG A 81 -12.68 -4.79 8.10
C ARG A 81 -14.04 -4.55 8.78
N PRO A 82 -14.06 -4.37 10.11
CA PRO A 82 -15.29 -4.10 10.84
C PRO A 82 -15.92 -2.74 10.47
N ASP A 83 -15.09 -1.78 10.02
CA ASP A 83 -15.49 -0.44 9.59
C ASP A 83 -15.67 -0.32 8.06
N VAL A 84 -15.84 -1.43 7.34
CA VAL A 84 -16.00 -1.46 5.86
C VAL A 84 -17.16 -0.60 5.36
N GLY A 85 -18.20 -0.40 6.18
CA GLY A 85 -19.32 0.49 5.86
C GLY A 85 -19.02 1.98 5.96
N SER A 86 -17.82 2.36 6.42
CA SER A 86 -17.40 3.75 6.49
C SER A 86 -17.09 4.31 5.09
N PRO A 87 -17.38 5.61 4.84
CA PRO A 87 -17.05 6.23 3.56
C PRO A 87 -15.57 6.15 3.20
N ASP A 88 -14.68 6.28 4.19
CA ASP A 88 -13.23 6.30 3.97
C ASP A 88 -12.71 4.94 3.47
N ILE A 89 -13.13 3.83 4.09
CA ILE A 89 -12.78 2.48 3.62
C ILE A 89 -13.45 2.18 2.28
N GLY A 90 -14.69 2.62 2.07
CA GLY A 90 -15.38 2.48 0.80
C GLY A 90 -14.63 3.17 -0.35
N GLN A 91 -14.15 4.40 -0.14
CA GLN A 91 -13.34 5.12 -1.12
C GLN A 91 -12.02 4.41 -1.42
N LEU A 92 -11.36 3.85 -0.41
CA LEU A 92 -10.14 3.07 -0.63
C LEU A 92 -10.39 1.81 -1.46
N ILE A 93 -11.48 1.10 -1.21
CA ILE A 93 -11.86 -0.07 -2.00
C ILE A 93 -12.10 0.34 -3.47
N VAL A 94 -12.79 1.45 -3.71
CA VAL A 94 -12.97 1.99 -5.07
C VAL A 94 -11.64 2.33 -5.73
N ALA A 95 -10.72 2.97 -5.00
CA ALA A 95 -9.39 3.29 -5.52
C ALA A 95 -8.59 2.02 -5.90
N CYS A 96 -8.71 0.96 -5.11
CA CYS A 96 -8.13 -0.35 -5.45
C CYS A 96 -8.78 -0.94 -6.71
N ASP A 97 -10.12 -0.89 -6.80
CA ASP A 97 -10.87 -1.38 -7.96
C ASP A 97 -10.50 -0.60 -9.23
N ASP A 98 -10.22 0.70 -9.13
CA ASP A 98 -9.76 1.51 -10.26
C ASP A 98 -8.32 1.16 -10.66
N TYR A 99 -7.42 0.95 -9.70
CA TYR A 99 -6.06 0.49 -9.97
C TYR A 99 -6.04 -0.85 -10.72
N LEU A 100 -6.88 -1.81 -10.33
CA LEU A 100 -6.96 -3.14 -10.94
C LEU A 100 -7.53 -3.17 -12.37
N LYS A 101 -8.11 -2.07 -12.84
CA LYS A 101 -8.59 -1.93 -14.23
C LYS A 101 -7.50 -1.44 -15.18
N VAL A 102 -6.40 -0.91 -14.63
CA VAL A 102 -5.21 -0.46 -15.37
C VAL A 102 -4.38 -1.67 -15.77
#